data_AF-A0A660TLS1-F1
#
_entry.id   AF-A0A660TLS1-F1
#
_cell.length_a   1.000
_cell.length_b   1.000
_cell.length_c   1.000
_cell.angle_alpha   90.00
_cell.angle_beta   90.00
_cell.angle_gamma   90.00
#
_symmetry.space_group_name_H-M   'P 1'
#
loop_
_entity.id
_entity.type
_entity.pdbx_description
1 polymer ?
#
loop_
_entity_poly.entity_id
_entity_poly.type
_entity_poly.pdbx_seq_one_letter_code
_entity_poly.pdbx_strand_id
1 'polypeptide(L)'
;MRYDILLNFIPLTEQNFEFKVYRKENKGERKEQIGEGVYSNTLPLSPDNLNDRTRYWIFFEEKEGFEEFVCLPCYNHKLTLHYLYYSLVNQIRRNLTEKSIIPKKSFRKIVYLILKEYTEGKQCLLLSPYYLASTKQFGF
;
A
#
# COMPACT_ATOMS: atom_id res chain seq x y z
N MET A 1 -22.58 -6.41 -25.45
CA MET A 1 -22.35 -6.85 -24.06
C MET A 1 -22.14 -5.59 -23.23
N ARG A 2 -23.00 -5.32 -22.24
CA ARG A 2 -22.97 -4.10 -21.42
C ARG A 2 -22.25 -4.43 -20.12
N TYR A 3 -21.19 -3.68 -19.80
CA TYR A 3 -20.47 -3.79 -18.54
C TYR A 3 -20.92 -2.64 -17.64
N ASP A 4 -21.62 -2.95 -16.55
CA ASP A 4 -21.97 -1.95 -15.55
C ASP A 4 -20.81 -1.82 -14.55
N ILE A 5 -20.04 -0.74 -14.66
CA ILE A 5 -18.95 -0.42 -13.74
C ILE A 5 -19.50 0.57 -12.71
N LEU A 6 -19.66 0.11 -11.46
CA LEU A 6 -20.00 0.95 -10.33
C LEU A 6 -18.70 1.36 -9.62
N LEU A 7 -18.32 2.63 -9.76
CA LEU A 7 -17.13 3.18 -9.11
C LEU A 7 -17.56 3.87 -7.81
N ASN A 8 -17.14 3.30 -6.68
CA ASN A 8 -17.33 3.88 -5.35
C ASN A 8 -15.97 4.30 -4.80
N PHE A 9 -15.90 5.48 -4.20
CA PHE A 9 -14.74 5.96 -3.44
C PHE A 9 -15.12 5.99 -1.98
N ILE A 10 -14.56 5.08 -1.19
CA ILE A 10 -14.90 4.96 0.22
C ILE A 10 -13.72 5.51 1.04
N PRO A 11 -13.85 6.70 1.64
CA PRO A 11 -12.80 7.26 2.48
C PRO A 11 -12.62 6.38 3.73
N LEU A 12 -11.39 6.30 4.24
CA LEU A 12 -11.15 5.71 5.56
C LEU A 12 -11.86 6.54 6.63
N THR A 13 -12.38 5.85 7.65
CA THR A 13 -12.97 6.51 8.82
C THR A 13 -11.92 7.27 9.62
N GLU A 14 -10.72 6.69 9.77
CA GLU A 14 -9.56 7.30 10.41
C GLU A 14 -8.57 7.77 9.34
N GLN A 15 -8.24 9.06 9.35
CA GLN A 15 -7.29 9.67 8.41
C GLN A 15 -5.93 9.96 9.06
N ASN A 16 -5.90 10.09 10.38
CA ASN A 16 -4.69 10.33 11.14
C ASN A 16 -4.36 9.09 11.97
N PHE A 17 -3.49 8.24 11.43
CA PHE A 17 -3.05 7.02 12.07
C PHE A 17 -1.53 6.91 11.99
N GLU A 18 -0.96 6.05 12.82
CA GLU A 18 0.46 5.74 12.77
C GLU A 18 0.66 4.33 12.22
N PHE A 19 1.74 4.13 11.48
CA PHE A 19 2.15 2.79 11.08
C PHE A 19 3.66 2.61 11.16
N LYS A 20 4.06 1.43 11.60
CA LYS A 20 5.47 1.06 11.69
C LYS A 20 6.00 0.64 10.32
N VAL A 21 7.19 1.10 10.03
CA VAL A 21 8.00 0.62 8.91
C VAL A 21 9.42 0.36 9.40
N TYR A 22 10.14 -0.50 8.70
CA TYR A 22 11.55 -0.76 8.94
C TYR A 22 12.32 -0.13 7.79
N ARG A 23 13.23 0.79 8.10
CA ARG A 23 13.94 1.58 7.09
C ARG A 23 15.46 1.42 7.19
N LYS A 24 16.14 1.53 6.06
CA LYS A 24 17.59 1.61 5.95
C LYS A 24 17.92 2.69 4.94
N GLU A 25 18.86 3.57 5.25
CA GLU A 25 19.26 4.62 4.32
C GLU A 25 19.66 4.02 2.96
N ASN A 26 19.21 4.65 1.88
CA ASN A 26 19.50 4.24 0.51
C ASN A 26 20.67 5.08 -0.01
N LYS A 27 21.83 4.44 -0.14
CA LYS A 27 23.10 5.07 -0.59
C LYS A 27 23.34 4.87 -2.08
N GLY A 28 22.30 4.54 -2.84
CA GLY A 28 22.40 4.25 -4.28
C GLY A 28 22.63 2.77 -4.59
N GLU A 29 22.40 1.87 -3.63
CA GLU A 29 22.43 0.43 -3.88
C GLU A 29 21.39 0.04 -4.95
N ARG A 30 21.60 -1.10 -5.59
CA ARG A 30 20.58 -1.66 -6.47
C ARG A 30 19.54 -2.43 -5.66
N LYS A 31 18.28 -2.43 -6.11
CA LYS A 31 17.17 -3.07 -5.37
C LYS A 31 17.44 -4.56 -5.13
N GLU A 32 18.06 -5.22 -6.09
CA GLU A 32 18.43 -6.64 -6.06
C GLU A 32 19.42 -6.96 -4.92
N GLN A 33 20.23 -5.99 -4.50
CA GLN A 33 21.18 -6.13 -3.39
C GLN A 33 20.50 -6.06 -2.01
N ILE A 34 19.30 -5.49 -1.94
CA ILE A 34 18.53 -5.31 -0.70
C ILE A 34 17.52 -6.44 -0.50
N GLY A 35 16.95 -6.94 -1.60
CA GLY A 35 16.05 -8.09 -1.63
C GLY A 35 14.64 -7.76 -2.13
N GLU A 36 13.82 -8.81 -2.26
CA GLU A 36 12.43 -8.68 -2.68
C GLU A 36 11.56 -8.00 -1.62
N GLY A 37 10.40 -7.48 -2.02
CA GLY A 37 9.45 -6.83 -1.09
C GLY A 37 9.87 -5.44 -0.61
N VAL A 38 11.07 -4.95 -0.96
CA VAL A 38 11.52 -3.61 -0.57
C VAL A 38 10.88 -2.51 -1.39
N TYR A 39 10.54 -1.41 -0.72
CA TYR A 39 10.14 -0.14 -1.32
C TYR A 39 11.28 0.88 -1.24
N SER A 40 11.33 1.79 -2.21
CA SER A 40 12.22 2.96 -2.17
C SER A 40 11.35 4.22 -2.14
N ASN A 41 11.43 4.97 -1.04
CA ASN A 41 10.71 6.24 -0.87
C ASN A 41 11.57 7.22 -0.06
N THR A 42 11.23 8.49 -0.13
CA THR A 42 11.80 9.50 0.76
C THR A 42 10.99 9.61 2.04
N LEU A 43 11.67 9.81 3.16
CA LEU A 43 11.09 10.09 4.47
C LEU A 43 11.79 11.30 5.07
N PRO A 44 11.13 12.06 5.96
CA PRO A 44 11.78 13.13 6.69
C PRO A 44 12.85 12.60 7.63
N LEU A 45 13.93 13.36 7.79
CA LEU A 45 15.02 13.06 8.72
C LEU A 45 14.58 13.28 10.17
N SER A 46 13.75 14.30 10.41
CA SER A 46 13.12 14.60 11.70
C SER A 46 11.63 14.90 11.53
N PRO A 47 10.76 14.53 12.49
CA PRO A 47 9.36 14.97 12.53
C PRO A 47 9.19 16.51 12.48
N ASP A 48 10.16 17.26 13.00
CA ASP A 48 10.08 18.73 13.10
C ASP A 48 10.27 19.44 11.76
N ASN A 49 10.88 18.77 10.77
CA ASN A 49 11.13 19.34 9.45
C ASN A 49 10.80 18.34 8.34
N LEU A 50 9.56 18.36 7.87
CA LEU A 50 9.06 17.45 6.84
C LEU A 50 9.71 17.64 5.45
N ASN A 51 10.37 18.79 5.24
CA ASN A 51 11.05 19.14 3.99
C ASN A 51 12.48 18.60 3.93
N ASP A 52 13.12 18.37 5.08
CA ASP A 52 14.44 17.78 5.14
C ASP A 52 14.33 16.25 5.06
N ARG A 53 14.67 15.69 3.90
CA ARG A 53 14.31 14.32 3.52
C ARG A 53 15.49 13.61 2.89
N THR A 54 15.64 12.33 3.23
CA THR A 54 16.54 11.42 2.52
C THR A 54 15.78 10.21 1.98
N ARG A 55 16.44 9.42 1.13
CA ARG A 55 15.88 8.21 0.53
C ARG A 55 16.17 7.03 1.43
N TYR A 56 15.16 6.17 1.59
CA TYR A 56 15.27 4.94 2.36
C TYR A 56 14.80 3.74 1.54
N TRP A 57 15.44 2.61 1.80
CA TRP A 57 14.87 1.30 1.61
C TRP A 57 13.88 1.03 2.74
N ILE A 58 12.69 0.53 2.42
CA ILE A 58 11.61 0.37 3.38
C ILE A 58 10.97 -1.02 3.27
N PHE A 59 10.76 -1.66 4.42
CA PHE A 59 9.98 -2.86 4.62
C PHE A 59 8.82 -2.59 5.59
N PHE A 60 7.73 -3.33 5.44
CA PHE A 60 6.58 -3.26 6.37
C PHE A 60 6.65 -4.31 7.49
N GLU A 61 7.64 -5.19 7.45
CA GLU A 61 7.93 -6.22 8.44
C GLU A 61 9.37 -6.06 8.90
N GLU A 62 9.65 -6.57 10.10
CA GLU A 62 10.99 -6.51 10.69
C GLU A 62 12.01 -7.17 9.77
N LYS A 63 13.17 -6.51 9.62
CA LYS A 63 14.23 -6.98 8.76
C LYS A 63 15.59 -6.62 9.33
N GLU A 64 16.49 -7.60 9.33
CA GLU A 64 17.86 -7.40 9.79
C GLU A 64 18.55 -6.24 9.05
N GLY A 65 19.19 -5.36 9.83
CA GLY A 65 19.88 -4.17 9.33
C GLY A 65 18.97 -3.00 8.95
N PHE A 66 17.68 -3.05 9.30
CA PHE A 66 16.74 -1.95 9.17
C PHE A 66 16.31 -1.47 10.56
N GLU A 67 16.22 -0.16 10.74
CA GLU A 67 15.71 0.46 11.97
C GLU A 67 14.19 0.60 11.92
N GLU A 68 13.51 0.43 13.07
CA GLU A 68 12.09 0.73 13.20
C GLU A 68 11.86 2.25 13.10
N PHE A 69 10.82 2.64 12.37
CA PHE A 69 10.39 4.02 12.22
C PHE A 69 8.87 4.12 12.24
N VAL A 70 8.34 5.03 13.04
CA VAL A 70 6.91 5.35 13.09
C VAL A 70 6.59 6.39 12.01
N CYS A 71 5.77 6.00 11.05
CA CYS A 71 5.39 6.85 9.92
C CYS A 71 3.96 7.37 10.09
N LEU A 72 3.78 8.66 9.77
CA LEU A 72 2.47 9.28 9.60
C LEU A 72 2.08 9.35 8.12
N PRO A 73 0.77 9.33 7.78
CA PRO A 73 0.27 9.46 6.42
C PRO A 73 0.82 10.68 5.68
N CYS A 74 0.94 11.82 6.38
CA CYS A 74 1.44 13.07 5.85
C CYS A 74 2.94 13.04 5.50
N TYR A 75 3.73 12.10 6.04
CA TYR A 75 5.16 12.03 5.76
C TYR A 75 5.41 11.59 4.32
N ASN A 76 4.59 10.68 3.78
CA ASN A 76 4.68 10.24 2.39
C ASN A 76 3.38 9.54 1.93
N HIS A 77 2.57 10.21 1.10
CA HIS A 77 1.31 9.64 0.62
C HIS A 77 1.50 8.36 -0.19
N LYS A 78 2.55 8.26 -1.00
CA LYS A 78 2.82 7.05 -1.81
C LYS A 78 3.17 5.85 -0.94
N LEU A 79 3.98 6.05 0.10
CA LEU A 79 4.29 5.01 1.07
C LEU A 79 3.03 4.57 1.83
N THR A 80 2.18 5.53 2.20
CA THR A 80 0.90 5.25 2.86
C THR A 80 0.00 4.40 1.98
N LEU A 81 -0.13 4.68 0.68
CA LEU A 81 -0.86 3.83 -0.26
C LEU A 81 -0.27 2.42 -0.37
N HIS A 82 1.06 2.29 -0.32
CA HIS A 82 1.71 0.97 -0.27
C HIS A 82 1.39 0.21 1.02
N TYR A 83 1.37 0.91 2.16
CA TYR A 83 1.02 0.33 3.45
C TYR A 83 -0.45 -0.11 3.51
N LEU A 84 -1.37 0.72 3.03
CA LEU A 84 -2.80 0.39 2.94
C LEU A 84 -3.04 -0.84 2.06
N TYR A 85 -2.38 -0.91 0.90
CA TYR A 85 -2.44 -2.10 0.05
C TYR A 85 -1.88 -3.34 0.73
N TYR A 86 -0.71 -3.23 1.37
CA TYR A 86 -0.09 -4.32 2.11
C TYR A 86 -1.02 -4.84 3.23
N SER A 87 -1.61 -3.92 3.99
CA SER A 87 -2.57 -4.24 5.06
C SER A 87 -3.82 -4.93 4.53
N LEU A 88 -4.39 -4.43 3.42
CA LEU A 88 -5.53 -5.05 2.74
C LEU A 88 -5.20 -6.49 2.30
N VAL A 89 -4.06 -6.68 1.63
CA VAL A 89 -3.62 -8.01 1.16
C VAL A 89 -3.45 -8.97 2.33
N ASN A 90 -2.84 -8.52 3.44
CA ASN A 90 -2.68 -9.34 4.63
C ASN A 90 -4.01 -9.72 5.26
N GLN A 91 -4.97 -8.79 5.34
CA GLN A 91 -6.29 -9.11 5.86
C GLN A 91 -7.04 -10.10 4.98
N ILE A 92 -6.95 -9.95 3.66
CA ILE A 92 -7.58 -10.87 2.71
C ILE A 92 -6.95 -12.27 2.81
N ARG A 93 -5.62 -12.37 2.88
CA ARG A 93 -4.92 -13.66 3.03
C ARG A 93 -5.25 -14.37 4.35
N ARG A 94 -5.62 -13.63 5.39
CA ARG A 94 -6.01 -14.20 6.69
C ARG A 94 -7.47 -14.68 6.71
N ASN A 95 -8.35 -13.99 5.97
CA ASN A 95 -9.80 -14.16 6.15
C ASN A 95 -10.56 -14.68 4.91
N LEU A 96 -10.03 -14.52 3.68
CA LEU A 96 -10.80 -14.62 2.43
C LEU A 96 -10.01 -15.26 1.26
N THR A 97 -9.05 -16.15 1.54
CA THR A 97 -8.08 -16.64 0.57
C THR A 97 -8.71 -17.22 -0.71
N GLU A 98 -9.78 -18.00 -0.60
CA GLU A 98 -10.44 -18.66 -1.76
C GLU A 98 -11.35 -17.71 -2.56
N LYS A 99 -11.77 -16.59 -1.98
CA LYS A 99 -12.67 -15.60 -2.60
C LYS A 99 -11.94 -14.36 -3.08
N SER A 100 -10.63 -14.46 -3.33
CA SER A 100 -9.84 -13.32 -3.76
C SER A 100 -8.81 -13.67 -4.82
N ILE A 101 -8.50 -12.70 -5.67
CA ILE A 101 -7.42 -12.76 -6.65
C ILE A 101 -6.51 -11.57 -6.39
N ILE A 102 -5.25 -11.87 -6.03
CA ILE A 102 -4.20 -10.89 -5.79
C ILE A 102 -3.17 -11.03 -6.92
N PRO A 103 -3.14 -10.11 -7.89
CA PRO A 103 -2.22 -10.20 -9.02
C PRO A 103 -0.76 -10.19 -8.56
N LYS A 104 0.04 -11.19 -8.98
CA LYS A 104 1.47 -11.26 -8.68
C LYS A 104 2.27 -10.10 -9.31
N LYS A 105 1.87 -9.68 -10.51
CA LYS A 105 2.46 -8.55 -11.26
C LYS A 105 1.33 -7.69 -11.79
N SER A 106 1.21 -6.48 -11.28
CA SER A 106 0.24 -5.50 -11.75
C SER A 106 0.84 -4.10 -11.68
N PHE A 107 0.57 -3.29 -12.70
CA PHE A 107 0.89 -1.86 -12.69
C PHE A 107 0.13 -1.10 -11.60
N ARG A 108 -1.00 -1.66 -11.12
CA ARG A 108 -1.84 -1.08 -10.08
C ARG A 108 -1.88 -1.98 -8.85
N LYS A 109 -1.93 -1.34 -7.67
CA LYS A 109 -2.08 -2.00 -6.37
C LYS A 109 -3.56 -2.35 -6.17
N ILE A 110 -3.96 -3.49 -6.72
CA ILE A 110 -5.36 -3.89 -6.87
C ILE A 110 -5.61 -5.28 -6.31
N VAL A 111 -6.74 -5.47 -5.64
CA VAL A 111 -7.23 -6.79 -5.24
C VAL A 111 -8.63 -7.00 -5.81
N TYR A 112 -8.92 -8.20 -6.29
CA TYR A 112 -10.25 -8.58 -6.73
C TYR A 112 -10.86 -9.52 -5.69
N LEU A 113 -12.04 -9.20 -5.19
CA LEU A 113 -12.86 -10.09 -4.37
C LEU A 113 -13.95 -10.71 -5.25
N ILE A 114 -14.01 -12.03 -5.29
CA ILE A 114 -14.98 -12.76 -6.11
C ILE A 114 -16.33 -12.72 -5.39
N LEU A 115 -17.32 -12.08 -6.01
CA LEU A 115 -18.68 -12.01 -5.50
C LEU A 115 -19.50 -13.20 -5.98
N LYS A 116 -19.34 -13.56 -7.27
CA LYS A 116 -20.04 -14.66 -7.91
C LYS A 116 -19.28 -15.20 -9.11
N GLU A 117 -19.38 -16.51 -9.32
CA GLU A 117 -18.83 -17.21 -10.47
C GLU A 117 -19.94 -17.56 -11.46
N TYR A 118 -19.64 -17.43 -12.75
CA TYR A 118 -20.50 -17.72 -13.89
C TYR A 118 -19.72 -18.55 -14.90
N THR A 119 -20.42 -19.16 -15.85
CA THR A 119 -19.81 -19.91 -16.96
C THR A 119 -18.86 -19.06 -17.81
N GLU A 120 -19.18 -17.77 -17.95
CA GLU A 120 -18.43 -16.82 -18.77
C GLU A 120 -17.28 -16.12 -17.99
N GLY A 121 -17.23 -16.27 -16.66
CA GLY A 121 -16.20 -15.64 -15.84
C GLY A 121 -16.63 -15.30 -14.41
N LYS A 122 -15.95 -14.32 -13.81
CA LYS A 122 -16.14 -13.94 -12.40
C LYS A 122 -16.64 -12.50 -12.30
N GLN A 123 -17.68 -12.31 -11.50
CA GLN A 123 -18.07 -11.00 -11.03
C GLN A 123 -17.25 -10.67 -9.79
N CYS A 124 -16.50 -9.57 -9.86
CA CYS A 124 -15.55 -9.19 -8.83
C CYS A 124 -15.82 -7.77 -8.32
N LEU A 125 -15.65 -7.57 -7.01
CA LEU A 125 -15.40 -6.27 -6.42
C LEU A 125 -13.90 -5.96 -6.53
N LEU A 126 -13.57 -4.78 -7.03
CA LEU A 126 -12.20 -4.32 -7.22
C LEU A 126 -11.86 -3.33 -6.12
N LEU A 127 -10.76 -3.58 -5.39
CA LEU A 127 -10.29 -2.72 -4.31
C LEU A 127 -8.89 -2.21 -4.64
N SER A 128 -8.69 -0.89 -4.54
CA SER A 128 -7.39 -0.24 -4.73
C SER A 128 -7.31 0.99 -3.85
N PRO A 129 -6.27 1.15 -3.01
CA PRO A 129 -6.17 2.34 -2.18
C PRO A 129 -5.99 3.58 -3.07
N TYR A 130 -6.57 4.69 -2.63
CA TYR A 130 -6.40 6.00 -3.26
C TYR A 130 -6.06 7.07 -2.23
N TYR A 131 -5.48 8.16 -2.72
CA TYR A 131 -5.32 9.41 -1.99
C TYR A 131 -5.94 10.54 -2.82
N LEU A 132 -6.96 11.19 -2.28
CA LEU A 132 -7.66 12.28 -2.94
C LEU A 132 -7.07 13.61 -2.48
N ALA A 133 -6.28 14.25 -3.34
CA ALA A 133 -5.52 15.45 -2.98
C ALA A 133 -6.41 16.66 -2.63
N SER A 134 -7.60 16.78 -3.23
CA SER A 134 -8.53 17.89 -2.98
C SER A 134 -9.08 17.88 -1.56
N THR A 135 -9.34 16.71 -0.98
CA THR A 135 -9.83 16.55 0.39
C THR A 135 -8.75 16.07 1.36
N LYS A 136 -7.56 15.75 0.87
CA LYS A 136 -6.43 15.15 1.60
C LYS A 136 -6.81 13.85 2.31
N GLN A 137 -7.66 13.04 1.68
CA GLN A 137 -8.18 11.80 2.27
C GLN A 137 -7.63 10.55 1.58
N PHE A 138 -7.35 9.53 2.38
CA PHE A 138 -7.10 8.17 1.96
C PHE A 138 -8.39 7.35 1.97
N GLY A 139 -8.47 6.36 1.08
CA GLY A 139 -9.60 5.45 0.96
C GLY A 139 -9.32 4.26 0.05
N PHE A 140 -10.38 3.52 -0.30
CA PHE A 140 -10.39 2.42 -1.27
C PHE A 140 -11.50 2.54 -2.30
#